data_AF-A0A3D4NTS2-F1
#
_entry.id   AF-A0A3D4NTS2-F1
#
_cell.length_a   1.000
_cell.length_b   1.000
_cell.length_c   1.000
_cell.angle_alpha   90.00
_cell.angle_beta   90.00
_cell.angle_gamma   90.00
#
_symmetry.space_group_name_H-M   'P 1'
#
loop_
_entity.id
_entity.type
_entity.pdbx_description
1 polymer ?
#
loop_
_entity_poly.entity_id
_entity_poly.type
_entity_poly.pdbx_seq_one_letter_code
_entity_poly.pdbx_strand_id
1 'polypeptide(L)' 'MSPINEYIAYVQLLDDAYRHWTGESLPAPSALTGPERLHWLHAHAPYSLLAHGTQDDPCFFYANEQTLACFKYPR' A
#
# COMPACT_ATOMS: atom_id res chain seq x y z
N MET A 1 2.60 -16.80 -9.46
CA MET A 1 1.46 -15.89 -9.18
C MET A 1 1.76 -14.59 -9.91
N SER A 2 0.77 -13.94 -10.54
CA SER A 2 1.01 -12.67 -11.27
C SER A 2 1.52 -11.60 -10.31
N PRO A 3 2.45 -10.71 -10.71
CA PRO A 3 2.93 -9.58 -9.88
C PRO A 3 1.79 -8.73 -9.30
N ILE A 4 0.66 -8.68 -10.03
CA ILE A 4 -0.55 -7.96 -9.62
C ILE A 4 -1.16 -8.54 -8.33
N ASN A 5 -1.11 -9.85 -8.13
CA ASN A 5 -1.71 -10.47 -6.94
C ASN A 5 -0.91 -10.19 -5.67
N GLU A 6 0.38 -9.89 -5.77
CA GLU A 6 1.27 -9.77 -4.62
C GLU A 6 1.12 -8.42 -3.92
N TYR A 7 1.13 -7.31 -4.66
CA TYR A 7 0.92 -5.99 -4.05
C TYR A 7 -0.51 -5.81 -3.53
N ILE A 8 -1.53 -6.40 -4.19
CA ILE A 8 -2.94 -6.29 -3.76
C ILE A 8 -3.09 -6.77 -2.31
N ALA A 9 -2.46 -7.90 -1.96
CA ALA A 9 -2.50 -8.45 -0.62
C ALA A 9 -1.83 -7.53 0.41
N TYR A 10 -0.70 -6.90 0.06
CA TYR A 10 -0.01 -5.97 0.94
C TYR A 10 -0.77 -4.65 1.14
N VAL A 11 -1.38 -4.11 0.08
CA VAL A 11 -2.25 -2.92 0.19
C VAL A 11 -3.47 -3.23 1.05
N GLN A 12 -4.09 -4.41 0.87
CA GLN A 12 -5.21 -4.83 1.69
C GLN A 12 -4.81 -4.93 3.18
N LEU A 13 -3.66 -5.54 3.47
CA LEU A 13 -3.14 -5.62 4.84
C LEU A 13 -2.92 -4.24 5.47
N LEU A 14 -2.36 -3.29 4.72
CA LEU A 14 -2.19 -1.91 5.18
C LEU A 14 -3.53 -1.21 5.41
N ASP A 15 -4.50 -1.39 4.51
CA ASP A 15 -5.83 -0.78 4.64
C ASP A 15 -6.57 -1.31 5.87
N ASP A 16 -6.45 -2.61 6.13
CA ASP A 16 -7.04 -3.26 7.31
C ASP A 16 -6.34 -2.82 8.61
N ALA A 17 -5.01 -2.73 8.61
CA ALA A 17 -4.24 -2.24 9.75
C ALA A 17 -4.55 -0.77 10.04
N TYR A 18 -4.61 0.08 9.02
CA TYR A 18 -4.98 1.49 9.16
C TYR A 18 -6.38 1.61 9.76
N ARG A 19 -7.36 0.87 9.22
CA ARG A 19 -8.73 0.86 9.73
C ARG A 19 -8.86 0.35 11.16
N HIS A 20 -8.06 -0.65 11.54
CA HIS A 20 -8.03 -1.14 12.92
C HIS A 20 -7.66 -0.03 13.92
N TRP A 21 -6.70 0.85 13.57
CA TRP A 21 -6.20 1.88 14.47
C TRP A 21 -6.89 3.23 14.35
N THR A 22 -7.40 3.59 13.17
CA THR A 22 -8.03 4.91 12.92
C THR A 22 -9.55 4.85 12.84
N GLY A 23 -10.12 3.67 12.59
CA GLY A 23 -11.54 3.49 12.29
C GLY A 23 -11.91 3.78 10.82
N GLU A 24 -10.98 4.29 10.02
CA GLU A 24 -11.20 4.67 8.62
C GLU A 24 -10.36 3.81 7.67
N SER A 25 -10.80 3.63 6.43
CA SER A 25 -9.94 3.00 5.40
C SER A 25 -8.98 4.05 4.83
N LEU A 26 -7.89 3.61 4.20
CA LEU A 26 -6.91 4.51 3.57
C LEU A 26 -7.61 5.49 2.60
N PRO A 27 -7.27 6.79 2.62
CA PRO A 27 -7.94 7.78 1.77
C PRO A 27 -7.84 7.43 0.28
N ALA A 28 -8.98 7.25 -0.37
CA ALA A 28 -9.07 7.00 -1.81
C ALA A 28 -10.32 7.67 -2.38
N PRO A 29 -10.39 7.94 -3.70
CA PRO A 29 -11.60 8.43 -4.34
C PRO A 29 -12.80 7.53 -4.04
N SER A 30 -13.92 8.12 -3.62
CA SER A 30 -15.12 7.40 -3.18
C SER A 30 -15.79 6.56 -4.27
N ALA A 31 -15.51 6.85 -5.54
CA ALA A 31 -16.01 6.07 -6.67
C ALA A 31 -15.30 4.71 -6.83
N LEU A 32 -14.11 4.55 -6.26
CA LEU A 32 -13.31 3.33 -6.40
C LEU A 32 -13.65 2.34 -5.30
N THR A 33 -13.85 1.07 -5.67
CA THR A 33 -14.17 0.00 -4.72
C THR A 33 -13.39 -1.27 -5.04
N GLY A 34 -13.30 -2.18 -4.05
CA GLY A 34 -12.70 -3.50 -4.25
C GLY A 34 -11.26 -3.46 -4.79
N PRO A 35 -10.87 -4.40 -5.67
CA PRO A 35 -9.52 -4.49 -6.21
C PRO A 35 -9.05 -3.24 -6.97
N GLU A 36 -9.96 -2.51 -7.61
CA GLU A 36 -9.63 -1.26 -8.33
C GLU A 36 -9.11 -0.19 -7.37
N ARG A 37 -9.75 -0.05 -6.20
CA ARG A 37 -9.29 0.85 -5.15
C ARG A 37 -7.88 0.47 -4.65
N LEU A 38 -7.62 -0.82 -4.46
CA LEU A 38 -6.30 -1.31 -4.00
C LEU A 38 -5.21 -1.04 -5.05
N HIS A 39 -5.52 -1.24 -6.34
CA HIS A 39 -4.61 -0.88 -7.41
C HIS A 39 -4.34 0.64 -7.46
N TRP A 40 -5.37 1.47 -7.28
CA TRP A 40 -5.19 2.92 -7.21
C TRP A 40 -4.30 3.34 -6.04
N LEU A 41 -4.47 2.74 -4.85
CA LEU A 41 -3.63 3.01 -3.68
C LEU A 41 -2.15 2.66 -3.93
N HIS A 42 -1.88 1.62 -4.73
CA HIS A 42 -0.54 1.23 -5.12
C HIS A 42 0.07 2.16 -6.18
N ALA A 43 -0.68 2.44 -7.25
CA ALA A 43 -0.12 3.08 -8.46
C ALA A 43 -0.27 4.60 -8.47
N HIS A 44 -1.27 5.16 -7.78
CA HIS A 44 -1.73 6.52 -8.00
C HIS A 44 -1.98 7.34 -6.73
N ALA A 45 -1.93 6.74 -5.54
CA ALA A 45 -2.08 7.49 -4.30
C ALA A 45 -1.04 8.63 -4.23
N PRO A 46 -1.46 9.88 -3.93
CA PRO A 46 -0.55 11.02 -3.84
C PRO A 46 0.22 11.05 -2.51
N TYR A 47 0.30 9.93 -1.81
CA TYR A 47 0.97 9.78 -0.53
C TYR A 47 1.72 8.44 -0.48
N SER A 48 2.81 8.43 0.28
CA SER A 48 3.67 7.27 0.44
C SER A 48 3.00 6.21 1.31
N LEU A 49 3.02 4.96 0.85
CA LEU A 49 2.70 3.78 1.64
C LEU A 49 3.95 2.89 1.72
N LEU A 50 4.32 2.48 2.94
CA LEU A 50 5.30 1.43 3.21
C LEU A 50 4.73 0.44 4.22
N ALA A 51 5.18 -0.81 4.12
CA ALA A 51 5.05 -1.78 5.18
C ALA A 51 6.40 -2.41 5.50
N HIS A 52 6.65 -2.62 6.79
CA HIS A 52 7.80 -3.35 7.30
C HIS A 52 7.33 -4.55 8.14
N GLY A 53 8.16 -5.57 8.22
CA GLY A 53 7.89 -6.72 9.09
C GLY A 53 8.04 -6.39 10.57
N THR A 54 7.75 -7.37 11.43
CA THR A 54 7.83 -7.23 12.90
C THR A 54 9.07 -7.91 13.47
N GLN A 55 10.08 -8.20 12.65
CA GLN A 55 11.36 -8.75 13.13
C GLN A 55 12.12 -7.71 13.95
N ASP A 56 13.09 -8.17 14.75
CA ASP A 56 13.96 -7.31 15.59
C ASP A 56 14.70 -6.23 14.77
N ASP A 57 15.06 -6.56 13.52
CA ASP A 57 15.50 -5.62 12.49
C ASP A 57 14.48 -5.59 11.34
N PRO A 58 13.51 -4.65 11.36
CA PRO A 58 12.37 -4.70 10.46
C PRO A 58 12.75 -4.25 9.04
N CYS A 59 12.65 -5.19 8.09
CA CYS A 59 12.83 -4.89 6.68
C CYS A 59 11.52 -4.38 6.06
N PHE A 60 11.62 -3.34 5.22
CA PHE A 60 10.52 -2.96 4.34
C PHE A 60 10.31 -4.04 3.27
N PHE A 61 9.08 -4.54 3.16
CA PHE A 61 8.70 -5.54 2.16
C PHE A 61 7.71 -5.01 1.14
N TYR A 62 7.14 -3.82 1.38
CA TYR A 62 6.20 -3.18 0.47
C TYR A 62 6.42 -1.68 0.42
N ALA A 63 6.32 -1.13 -0.79
CA ALA A 63 6.29 0.29 -1.09
C ALA A 63 5.35 0.54 -2.27
N ASN A 64 4.54 1.59 -2.22
CA ASN A 64 3.76 2.03 -3.39
C ASN A 64 4.60 2.89 -4.35
N GLU A 65 4.08 3.21 -5.54
CA GLU A 65 4.80 3.99 -6.55
C GLU A 65 5.24 5.38 -6.03
N GLN A 66 4.39 6.02 -5.22
CA GLN A 66 4.72 7.32 -4.62
C GLN A 66 5.89 7.22 -3.64
N THR A 67 5.97 6.16 -2.84
CA THR A 67 7.14 5.88 -1.99
C THR A 67 8.40 5.72 -2.84
N LEU A 68 8.36 4.86 -3.87
CA LEU A 68 9.54 4.59 -4.70
C LEU A 68 10.06 5.88 -5.36
N ALA A 69 9.14 6.72 -5.85
CA ALA A 69 9.48 8.04 -6.40
C ALA A 69 10.11 8.98 -5.35
N CYS A 70 9.58 9.02 -4.13
CA CYS A 70 10.12 9.85 -3.04
C CYS A 70 11.53 9.41 -2.62
N PHE A 71 11.76 8.10 -2.51
CA PHE A 71 13.05 7.53 -2.11
C PHE A 71 14.07 7.48 -3.25
N LYS A 72 13.67 7.86 -4.47
CA LYS A 72 14.51 7.86 -5.68
C LYS A 72 15.08 6.47 -6.00
N TYR A 73 14.35 5.41 -5.66
CA TYR A 73 14.73 4.06 -6.08
C TYR A 73 14.56 3.94 -7.60
N PRO A 74 15.56 3.45 -8.34
CA PRO A 74 15.41 3.20 -9.78
C PRO A 74 14.33 2.12 -9.99
N ARG A 75 13.51 2.33 -11.03
CA ARG A 75 12.49 1.36 -11.47
C ARG A 75 13.12 0.12 -12.08
#